data_AF-X1LRF6-F1
#
_entry.id   AF-X1LRF6-F1
#
_cell.length_a   1.000
_cell.length_b   1.000
_cell.length_c   1.000
_cell.angle_alpha   90.00
_cell.angle_beta   90.00
_cell.angle_gamma   90.00
#
_symmetry.space_group_name_H-M   'P 1'
#
loop_
_entity.id
_entity.type
_entity.pdbx_description
1 polymer ?
#
loop_
_entity_poly.entity_id
_entity_poly.type
_entity_poly.pdbx_seq_one_letter_code
_entity_poly.pdbx_strand_id
1 'polypeptide(L)' 'MELIEAIKRRRSIRKFKSDKISKEDIYDIIRAATLAPSAHNKQMWRFIAISNKEVLKEMKRA' A
#
# COMPACT_ATOMS: atom_id res chain seq x y z
N MET A 1 -14.95 8.97 -8.16
CA MET A 1 -13.95 9.74 -8.93
C MET A 1 -13.46 8.83 -10.03
N GLU A 2 -13.35 9.34 -11.25
CA GLU A 2 -12.86 8.56 -12.39
C GLU A 2 -11.35 8.30 -12.28
N LEU A 3 -10.87 7.18 -12.85
CA LEU A 3 -9.48 6.72 -12.70
C LEU A 3 -8.46 7.79 -13.12
N ILE A 4 -8.67 8.42 -14.27
CA ILE A 4 -7.74 9.43 -14.81
C ILE A 4 -7.65 10.66 -13.90
N GLU A 5 -8.76 11.06 -13.30
CA GLU A 5 -8.80 12.16 -12.33
C GLU A 5 -8.05 11.79 -11.04
N ALA A 6 -8.23 10.56 -10.56
CA ALA A 6 -7.54 10.04 -9.40
C ALA A 6 -6.01 10.08 -9.56
N ILE A 7 -5.52 9.64 -10.72
CA ILE A 7 -4.09 9.63 -11.05
C ILE A 7 -3.55 11.06 -11.08
N LYS A 8 -4.23 11.99 -11.78
CA LYS A 8 -3.80 13.39 -11.90
C LYS A 8 -3.78 14.13 -10.56
N ARG A 9 -4.70 13.79 -9.64
CA ARG A 9 -4.80 14.41 -8.32
C ARG A 9 -3.91 13.77 -7.26
N ARG A 10 -3.22 12.67 -7.55
CA ARG A 10 -2.38 11.95 -6.58
C ARG A 10 -1.25 12.85 -6.06
N ARG A 11 -1.11 12.92 -4.74
CA ARG A 11 -0.01 13.62 -4.05
C ARG A 11 0.46 12.80 -2.86
N SER A 12 1.73 12.95 -2.50
CA SER A 12 2.30 12.23 -1.36
C SER A 12 1.79 12.81 -0.05
N ILE A 13 1.11 11.99 0.76
CA ILE A 13 0.59 12.35 2.07
C ILE A 13 1.60 11.96 3.16
N ARG A 14 1.85 12.86 4.12
CA ARG A 14 2.80 12.66 5.23
C ARG A 14 2.19 12.85 6.63
N LYS A 15 0.89 13.16 6.69
CA LYS A 15 0.11 13.29 7.93
C LYS A 15 -1.13 12.43 7.81
N PHE A 16 -1.24 11.42 8.67
CA PHE A 16 -2.30 10.43 8.66
C PHE A 16 -3.12 10.49 9.95
N LYS A 17 -4.36 10.01 9.88
CA LYS A 17 -5.18 9.79 11.08
C LYS A 17 -4.63 8.59 11.87
N SER A 18 -5.01 8.50 13.14
CA SER A 18 -4.66 7.36 14.01
C SER A 18 -5.55 6.13 13.80
N ASP A 19 -6.56 6.24 12.94
CA ASP A 19 -7.50 5.17 12.62
C ASP A 19 -6.77 3.96 12.02
N LYS A 20 -7.22 2.76 12.40
CA LYS A 20 -6.73 1.53 11.78
C LYS A 20 -7.40 1.36 10.41
N ILE A 21 -6.63 0.82 9.47
CA ILE A 21 -7.16 0.36 8.17
C ILE A 21 -7.71 -1.06 8.38
N SER A 22 -8.84 -1.39 7.74
CA SER A 22 -9.39 -2.73 7.76
C SER A 22 -8.44 -3.73 7.07
N LYS A 23 -8.55 -5.03 7.38
CA LYS A 23 -7.71 -6.02 6.69
C LYS A 23 -8.15 -6.19 5.24
N GLU A 24 -9.43 -6.04 5.00
CA GLU A 24 -10.12 -6.16 3.72
C GLU A 24 -9.57 -5.12 2.75
N ASP A 25 -9.49 -3.84 3.17
CA ASP A 25 -8.89 -2.77 2.36
C ASP A 25 -7.44 -3.08 1.99
N ILE A 26 -6.65 -3.61 2.94
CA ILE A 26 -5.24 -3.98 2.69
C ILE A 26 -5.17 -5.10 1.65
N TYR A 27 -6.02 -6.11 1.76
CA TYR A 27 -6.06 -7.22 0.81
C TYR A 27 -6.47 -6.76 -0.59
N ASP A 28 -7.47 -5.90 -0.70
CA ASP A 28 -7.94 -5.39 -1.99
C ASP A 28 -6.88 -4.54 -2.69
N ILE A 29 -6.16 -3.70 -1.94
CA ILE A 29 -5.04 -2.91 -2.47
C ILE A 29 -3.92 -3.83 -2.99
N ILE A 30 -3.54 -4.86 -2.22
CA ILE A 30 -2.50 -5.81 -2.63
C ILE A 30 -2.96 -6.60 -3.85
N ARG A 31 -4.20 -7.08 -3.88
CA ARG A 31 -4.77 -7.79 -5.02
C ARG A 31 -4.74 -6.92 -6.27
N ALA A 32 -5.13 -5.64 -6.17
CA ALA A 32 -5.03 -4.71 -7.28
C ALA A 32 -3.58 -4.53 -7.76
N ALA A 33 -2.61 -4.46 -6.84
CA ALA A 33 -1.19 -4.39 -7.19
C ALA A 33 -0.70 -5.64 -7.95
N THR A 34 -1.17 -6.84 -7.59
CA THR A 34 -0.79 -8.08 -8.28
C THR A 34 -1.31 -8.22 -9.71
N LEU A 35 -2.30 -7.42 -10.10
CA LEU A 35 -2.80 -7.39 -11.48
C LEU A 35 -1.87 -6.66 -12.45
N ALA A 36 -0.85 -5.97 -11.95
CA ALA A 36 0.16 -5.36 -12.79
C ALA A 36 0.89 -6.44 -13.63
N PRO A 37 1.28 -6.14 -14.88
CA PRO A 37 2.06 -7.09 -15.66
C PRO A 37 3.42 -7.32 -14.99
N SER A 38 3.92 -8.56 -15.07
CA SER A 38 5.28 -8.90 -14.66
C SER A 38 6.02 -9.65 -15.76
N ALA A 39 7.33 -9.40 -15.89
CA ALA A 39 8.16 -10.06 -16.87
C ALA A 39 8.08 -11.59 -16.72
N HIS A 40 7.66 -12.28 -17.79
CA HIS A 40 7.45 -13.73 -17.80
C HIS A 40 6.52 -14.24 -16.68
N ASN A 41 5.57 -13.40 -16.23
CA ASN A 41 4.68 -13.70 -15.10
C ASN A 41 5.42 -14.11 -13.81
N LYS A 42 6.66 -13.63 -13.61
CA LYS A 42 7.46 -14.02 -12.44
C LYS A 42 6.91 -13.49 -11.12
N GLN A 43 6.06 -12.46 -11.14
CA GLN A 43 5.41 -11.89 -9.95
C GLN A 43 6.42 -11.65 -8.81
N MET A 44 7.57 -11.03 -9.13
CA MET A 44 8.71 -10.87 -8.21
C MET A 44 8.50 -9.77 -7.16
N TRP A 45 7.29 -9.71 -6.60
CA TRP A 45 6.93 -8.83 -5.51
C TRP A 45 6.66 -9.62 -4.24
N ARG A 46 7.07 -9.06 -3.11
CA ARG A 46 6.69 -9.54 -1.78
C ARG A 46 6.12 -8.36 -1.02
N PHE A 47 4.92 -8.54 -0.48
CA PHE A 47 4.24 -7.53 0.32
C PHE A 47 4.26 -7.96 1.78
N ILE A 48 4.70 -7.05 2.66
CA ILE A 48 4.70 -7.26 4.11
C ILE A 48 3.86 -6.14 4.73
N ALA A 49 2.68 -6.48 5.24
CA ALA A 49 1.81 -5.53 5.94
C ALA A 49 2.17 -5.49 7.43
N ILE A 50 2.75 -4.39 7.89
CA ILE A 50 3.20 -4.23 9.28
C ILE A 50 2.20 -3.35 10.03
N SER A 51 1.47 -3.96 10.98
CA SER A 51 0.55 -3.25 11.88
C SER A 51 1.06 -3.14 13.33
N ASN A 52 2.18 -3.80 13.65
CA ASN A 52 2.79 -3.73 14.97
C ASN A 52 3.47 -2.37 15.18
N LYS A 53 3.04 -1.64 16.21
CA LYS A 53 3.53 -0.28 16.50
C LYS A 53 5.00 -0.23 16.89
N GLU A 54 5.52 -1.24 17.59
CA GLU A 54 6.93 -1.27 17.99
C GLU A 54 7.82 -1.48 16.77
N VAL A 55 7.45 -2.42 15.89
CA VAL A 55 8.18 -2.64 14.62
C VAL A 55 8.17 -1.38 13.75
N LEU A 56 7.03 -0.69 13.63
CA LEU A 56 6.94 0.57 12.89
C LEU A 56 7.79 1.70 13.51
N LYS A 57 7.89 1.73 14.86
CA LYS A 57 8.70 2.71 15.58
C LYS A 57 10.19 2.48 15.37
N GLU A 58 10.63 1.23 15.29
CA GLU A 58 12.01 0.87 14.94
C GLU A 58 12.34 1.27 13.50
N MET A 59 11.45 0.96 12.53
CA MET A 59 11.65 1.31 11.12
C MET A 59 11.76 2.82 10.87
N LYS A 60 11.11 3.67 11.68
CA LYS A 60 11.18 5.13 11.55
C LYS A 60 12.54 5.71 11.98
N ARG A 61 13.33 4.96 12.77
CA ARG A 61 14.61 5.45 13.33
C ARG A 61 15.79 5.26 12.39
N ALA A 62 15.68 4.36 11.42
CA ALA A 62 16.66 4.18 10.34
C ALA A 62 16.42 5.21 9.23
#